data_AF-A0A397ABR4-F1
#
_entry.id   AF-A0A397ABR4-F1
#
_cell.length_a   1.000
_cell.length_b   1.000
_cell.length_c   1.000
_cell.angle_alpha   90.00
_cell.angle_beta   90.00
_cell.angle_gamma   90.00
#
_symmetry.space_group_name_H-M   'P 1'
#
loop_
_entity.id
_entity.type
_entity.pdbx_description
1 polymer ?
#
loop_
_entity_poly.entity_id
_entity_poly.type
_entity_poly.pdbx_seq_one_letter_code
_entity_poly.pdbx_strand_id
1 'polypeptide(L)'
;MCSDQIPSNLFFKYNAELGPPYNILVDTNFINFSIKNKLEVVSAMMDCLLAKCIPCITDCVMAELEKLGHKYRVALRLAKDPRFERLPCTHKGTYADDCLLHRIQSSRCYIVATCDRELKRRIRKVPGVPIMYIAQRKYAIERMPEANAAKIK
;
A
#
# COMPACT_ATOMS: atom_id res chain seq x y z
N MET A 1 -4.80 17.91 26.26
CA MET A 1 -4.98 18.40 24.87
C MET A 1 -3.59 18.53 24.25
N CYS A 2 -3.08 17.48 23.61
CA CYS A 2 -1.84 17.59 22.84
C CYS A 2 -2.17 18.21 21.49
N SER A 3 -1.55 19.36 21.21
CA SER A 3 -1.66 19.99 19.90
C SER A 3 -0.94 19.13 18.88
N ASP A 4 -1.69 18.59 17.91
CA ASP A 4 -1.14 18.04 16.67
C ASP A 4 -0.46 19.18 15.89
N GLN A 5 0.79 19.50 16.26
CA GLN A 5 1.63 20.36 15.45
C GLN A 5 2.00 19.59 14.18
N ILE A 6 1.22 19.78 13.13
CA ILE A 6 1.62 19.44 11.77
C ILE A 6 2.90 20.25 11.51
N PRO A 7 4.06 19.61 11.29
CA PRO A 7 5.29 20.35 11.04
C PRO A 7 5.06 21.31 9.87
N SER A 8 5.38 22.58 10.06
CA SER A 8 5.13 23.68 9.12
C SER A 8 5.80 23.48 7.75
N ASN A 9 6.68 22.49 7.63
CA ASN A 9 7.21 22.04 6.36
C ASN A 9 6.16 21.30 5.49
N LEU A 10 5.08 20.74 6.03
CA LEU A 10 4.16 19.85 5.32
C LEU A 10 3.00 20.54 4.61
N PHE A 11 2.76 21.84 4.84
CA PHE A 11 1.60 22.53 4.26
C PHE A 11 1.74 22.77 2.75
N PHE A 12 2.97 22.64 2.21
CA PHE A 12 3.27 22.77 0.77
C PHE A 12 4.26 21.72 0.24
N LYS A 13 4.68 20.72 1.03
CA LYS A 13 5.79 19.83 0.63
C LYS A 13 5.32 18.52 0.02
N TYR A 14 5.62 18.42 -1.27
CA TYR A 14 6.13 17.22 -1.93
C TYR A 14 6.76 16.23 -0.94
N ASN A 15 6.27 14.99 -0.92
CA ASN A 15 6.85 13.93 -0.11
C ASN A 15 8.15 13.47 -0.76
N ALA A 16 9.27 14.13 -0.45
CA ALA A 16 10.57 13.88 -1.08
C ALA A 16 11.12 12.46 -0.84
N GLU A 17 10.59 11.76 0.17
CA GLU A 17 10.94 10.36 0.46
C GLU A 17 10.16 9.35 -0.41
N LEU A 18 9.13 9.82 -1.13
CA LEU A 18 8.33 8.99 -2.02
C LEU A 18 8.86 9.10 -3.46
N GLY A 19 9.64 8.10 -3.87
CA GLY A 19 10.19 7.99 -5.22
C GLY A 19 10.48 6.54 -5.61
N PRO A 20 10.84 6.28 -6.88
CA PRO A 20 11.26 4.95 -7.32
C PRO A 20 12.55 4.48 -6.61
N PRO A 21 12.66 3.20 -6.22
CA PRO A 21 11.62 2.19 -6.28
C PRO A 21 10.49 2.48 -5.28
N TYR A 22 9.24 2.44 -5.75
CA TYR A 22 8.08 2.71 -4.90
C TYR A 22 7.79 1.52 -3.98
N ASN A 23 7.76 1.77 -2.68
CA ASN A 23 7.35 0.78 -1.68
C ASN A 23 5.83 0.79 -1.55
N ILE A 24 5.19 -0.34 -1.82
CA ILE A 24 3.72 -0.44 -1.88
C ILE A 24 3.24 -1.38 -0.80
N LEU A 25 2.65 -0.85 0.27
CA LEU A 25 2.03 -1.64 1.33
C LEU A 25 0.78 -2.35 0.79
N VAL A 26 0.77 -3.68 0.86
CA VAL A 26 -0.32 -4.51 0.33
C VAL A 26 -1.13 -5.11 1.47
N ASP A 27 -2.46 -5.06 1.37
CA ASP A 27 -3.38 -5.76 2.26
C ASP A 27 -3.87 -7.12 1.68
N THR A 28 -4.48 -7.95 2.53
CA THR A 28 -5.03 -9.27 2.13
C THR A 28 -6.05 -9.14 1.00
N ASN A 29 -6.93 -8.14 1.09
CA ASN A 29 -8.03 -7.95 0.15
C ASN A 29 -7.54 -7.59 -1.25
N PHE A 30 -6.53 -6.72 -1.36
CA PHE A 30 -5.93 -6.32 -2.61
C PHE A 30 -5.30 -7.50 -3.35
N ILE A 31 -4.56 -8.38 -2.64
CA ILE A 31 -4.01 -9.61 -3.22
C ILE A 31 -5.13 -10.48 -3.79
N ASN A 32 -6.21 -10.67 -3.01
CA ASN A 32 -7.36 -11.46 -3.43
C ASN A 32 -8.06 -10.89 -4.65
N PHE A 33 -8.26 -9.58 -4.71
CA PHE A 33 -8.85 -8.92 -5.86
C PHE A 33 -7.93 -8.97 -7.09
N SER A 34 -6.61 -8.88 -6.90
CA SER A 34 -5.63 -8.98 -7.98
C SER A 34 -5.71 -10.35 -8.66
N ILE A 35 -5.74 -11.42 -7.86
CA ILE A 35 -5.92 -12.79 -8.37
C ILE A 35 -7.24 -12.94 -9.12
N LYS A 36 -8.36 -12.45 -8.54
CA LYS A 36 -9.69 -12.51 -9.19
C LYS A 36 -9.72 -11.79 -10.54
N ASN A 37 -9.00 -10.68 -10.66
CA ASN A 37 -8.90 -9.89 -11.89
C ASN A 37 -7.79 -10.37 -12.83
N LYS A 38 -7.06 -11.44 -12.48
CA LYS A 38 -5.92 -11.99 -13.24
C LYS A 38 -4.80 -10.95 -13.45
N LEU A 39 -4.54 -10.14 -12.43
CA LEU A 39 -3.48 -9.14 -12.43
C LEU A 39 -2.25 -9.72 -11.73
N GLU A 40 -1.13 -9.79 -12.46
CA GLU A 40 0.17 -10.11 -11.89
C GLU A 40 0.64 -8.89 -11.10
N VAL A 41 0.88 -9.06 -9.79
CA VAL A 41 0.94 -7.93 -8.86
C VAL A 41 2.09 -6.98 -9.17
N VAL A 42 3.28 -7.51 -9.41
CA VAL A 42 4.49 -6.70 -9.60
C VAL A 42 4.43 -5.97 -10.94
N SER A 43 4.09 -6.67 -12.02
CA SER A 43 3.99 -6.07 -13.36
C SER A 43 2.88 -5.03 -13.39
N ALA A 44 1.69 -5.32 -12.86
CA ALA A 44 0.59 -4.36 -12.86
C ALA A 44 0.87 -3.12 -12.01
N MET A 45 1.66 -3.24 -10.92
CA MET A 45 2.16 -2.08 -10.17
C MET A 45 3.10 -1.22 -11.01
N MET A 46 4.04 -1.85 -11.73
CA MET A 46 4.99 -1.14 -12.59
C MET A 46 4.30 -0.50 -13.80
N ASP A 47 3.32 -1.18 -14.41
CA ASP A 47 2.51 -0.64 -15.50
C ASP A 47 1.69 0.58 -15.06
N CYS A 48 1.20 0.57 -13.81
CA CYS A 48 0.43 1.67 -13.24
C CYS A 48 1.30 2.89 -12.91
N LEU A 49 2.51 2.67 -12.39
CA LEU A 49 3.40 3.73 -11.90
C LEU A 49 4.51 4.13 -12.87
N LEU A 50 4.67 3.37 -13.96
CA LEU A 50 5.74 3.52 -14.96
C LEU A 50 7.15 3.54 -14.34
N ALA A 51 7.33 2.81 -13.24
CA ALA A 51 8.55 2.82 -12.44
C ALA A 51 8.72 1.48 -11.69
N LYS A 52 9.92 1.26 -11.14
CA LYS A 52 10.19 0.09 -10.29
C LYS A 52 9.32 0.15 -9.03
N CYS A 53 8.68 -0.96 -8.70
CA CYS A 53 7.80 -1.11 -7.55
C CYS A 53 8.22 -2.31 -6.70
N ILE A 54 8.15 -2.15 -5.39
CA ILE A 54 8.44 -3.19 -4.40
C ILE A 54 7.15 -3.39 -3.59
N PRO A 55 6.41 -4.49 -3.79
CA PRO A 55 5.30 -4.82 -2.93
C PRO A 55 5.82 -5.18 -1.54
N CYS A 56 5.23 -4.59 -0.51
CA CYS A 56 5.61 -4.78 0.89
C CYS A 56 4.43 -5.39 1.65
N ILE A 57 4.69 -6.45 2.41
CA ILE A 57 3.66 -7.12 3.23
C ILE A 57 4.07 -7.15 4.70
N THR A 58 3.20 -6.64 5.56
CA THR A 58 3.44 -6.57 7.01
C THR A 58 3.21 -7.90 7.69
N ASP A 59 3.82 -8.09 8.86
CA ASP A 59 3.69 -9.34 9.62
C ASP A 59 2.24 -9.73 9.89
N CYS A 60 1.42 -8.77 10.31
CA CYS A 60 0.02 -9.00 10.61
C CYS A 60 -0.82 -9.37 9.38
N VAL A 61 -0.60 -8.74 8.22
CA VAL A 61 -1.36 -9.05 6.99
C VAL A 61 -1.10 -10.50 6.55
N MET A 62 0.14 -10.94 6.67
CA MET A 62 0.48 -12.32 6.32
C MET A 62 -0.01 -13.33 7.35
N ALA A 63 0.04 -12.99 8.64
CA ALA A 63 -0.56 -13.83 9.68
C ALA A 63 -2.08 -13.95 9.46
N GLU A 64 -2.74 -12.90 8.97
CA GLU A 64 -4.14 -12.93 8.55
C GLU A 64 -4.34 -13.87 7.34
N LEU A 65 -3.53 -13.74 6.29
CA LEU A 65 -3.56 -14.63 5.12
C LEU A 65 -3.36 -16.11 5.48
N GLU A 66 -2.45 -16.40 6.41
CA GLU A 66 -2.20 -17.78 6.87
C GLU A 66 -3.40 -18.36 7.62
N LYS A 67 -4.14 -17.53 8.38
CA LYS A 67 -5.36 -17.95 9.10
C LYS A 67 -6.56 -18.20 8.19
N LEU A 68 -6.63 -17.57 7.03
CA LEU A 68 -7.74 -17.73 6.09
C LEU A 68 -7.80 -19.14 5.44
N GLY A 69 -6.76 -19.96 5.63
CA GLY A 69 -6.77 -21.38 5.30
C GLY A 69 -6.69 -21.71 3.80
N HIS A 70 -7.07 -22.95 3.44
CA HIS A 70 -6.79 -23.52 2.12
C HIS A 70 -7.39 -22.74 0.94
N LYS A 71 -8.52 -22.04 1.16
CA LYS A 71 -9.17 -21.21 0.14
C LYS A 71 -8.26 -20.09 -0.38
N TYR A 72 -7.29 -19.65 0.41
CA TYR A 72 -6.38 -18.54 0.11
C TYR A 72 -4.95 -18.98 -0.17
N ARG A 73 -4.71 -20.28 -0.45
CA ARG A 73 -3.38 -20.83 -0.73
C ARG A 73 -2.65 -20.12 -1.87
N VAL A 74 -3.37 -19.69 -2.90
CA VAL A 74 -2.80 -18.94 -4.03
C VAL A 74 -2.34 -17.55 -3.58
N ALA A 75 -3.17 -16.85 -2.80
CA ALA A 75 -2.81 -15.55 -2.21
C ALA A 75 -1.61 -15.67 -1.28
N LEU A 76 -1.57 -16.72 -0.45
CA LEU A 76 -0.44 -16.99 0.43
C LEU A 76 0.86 -17.25 -0.34
N ARG A 77 0.79 -18.03 -1.44
CA ARG A 77 1.97 -18.30 -2.28
C ARG A 77 2.48 -17.03 -2.94
N LEU A 78 1.58 -16.19 -3.44
CA LEU A 78 1.92 -14.90 -4.04
C LEU A 78 2.53 -13.94 -3.01
N ALA A 79 2.00 -13.91 -1.79
CA ALA A 79 2.56 -13.12 -0.68
C ALA A 79 3.95 -13.60 -0.22
N LYS A 80 4.31 -14.87 -0.49
CA LYS A 80 5.66 -15.45 -0.25
C LYS A 80 6.60 -15.31 -1.44
N ASP A 81 6.20 -14.64 -2.51
CA ASP A 81 7.05 -14.40 -3.68
C ASP A 81 8.29 -13.58 -3.24
N PRO A 82 9.51 -13.93 -3.66
CA PRO A 82 10.74 -13.24 -3.25
C PRO A 82 10.80 -11.77 -3.71
N ARG A 83 9.93 -11.34 -4.63
CA ARG A 83 9.79 -9.94 -5.03
C ARG A 83 9.03 -9.10 -3.98
N PHE A 84 8.38 -9.74 -3.01
CA PHE A 84 7.73 -9.06 -1.89
C PHE A 84 8.71 -8.83 -0.76
N GLU A 85 8.74 -7.60 -0.27
CA GLU A 85 9.48 -7.26 0.94
C GLU A 85 8.63 -7.54 2.18
N ARG A 86 9.22 -8.25 3.13
CA ARG A 86 8.59 -8.59 4.39
C ARG A 86 8.87 -7.51 5.43
N LEU A 87 7.84 -6.82 5.91
CA LEU A 87 7.99 -5.75 6.90
C LEU A 87 7.61 -6.22 8.31
N PRO A 88 8.57 -6.22 9.25
CA PRO A 88 8.29 -6.66 10.61
C PRO A 88 7.35 -5.70 11.34
N CYS A 89 6.49 -6.25 12.20
CA CYS A 89 5.60 -5.48 13.06
C CYS A 89 6.12 -5.46 14.51
N THR A 90 5.95 -4.34 15.20
CA THR A 90 6.36 -4.17 16.61
C THR A 90 5.21 -4.30 17.61
N HIS A 91 3.99 -4.60 17.15
CA HIS A 91 2.80 -4.73 17.99
C HIS A 91 2.42 -6.20 18.24
N LYS A 92 1.85 -6.50 19.41
CA LYS A 92 1.22 -7.79 19.69
C LYS A 92 -0.25 -7.73 19.28
N GLY A 93 -0.65 -8.52 18.27
CA GLY A 93 -2.05 -8.72 17.87
C GLY A 93 -2.84 -7.44 17.63
N THR A 94 -2.80 -6.89 16.42
CA THR A 94 -3.62 -5.74 16.01
C THR A 94 -4.35 -6.03 14.72
N TYR A 95 -5.39 -5.24 14.41
CA TYR A 95 -6.03 -5.26 13.11
C TYR A 95 -5.05 -4.76 12.05
N ALA A 96 -4.94 -5.49 10.93
CA ALA A 96 -3.98 -5.19 9.88
C ALA A 96 -4.09 -3.74 9.38
N ASP A 97 -5.30 -3.23 9.27
CA ASP A 97 -5.55 -1.83 8.89
C ASP A 97 -4.90 -0.81 9.83
N ASP A 98 -4.97 -1.04 11.14
CA ASP A 98 -4.40 -0.12 12.13
C ASP A 98 -2.87 -0.15 12.09
N CYS A 99 -2.29 -1.32 11.83
CA CYS A 99 -0.85 -1.46 11.55
C CYS A 99 -0.45 -0.63 10.32
N LEU A 100 -1.19 -0.74 9.22
CA LEU A 100 -0.92 0.00 7.99
C LEU A 100 -1.00 1.51 8.22
N LEU A 101 -2.05 1.97 8.91
CA LEU A 101 -2.24 3.38 9.24
C LEU A 101 -1.11 3.92 10.13
N HIS A 102 -0.73 3.18 11.18
CA HIS A 102 0.36 3.61 12.06
C HIS A 102 1.70 3.68 11.32
N ARG A 103 1.94 2.75 10.40
CA ARG A 103 3.16 2.74 9.57
C ARG A 103 3.24 3.97 8.66
N ILE A 104 2.17 4.28 7.93
CA ILE A 104 2.17 5.44 7.01
C ILE A 104 2.16 6.79 7.74
N GLN A 105 1.72 6.82 9.00
CA GLN A 105 1.82 8.02 9.85
C GLN A 105 3.25 8.24 10.32
N SER A 106 3.94 7.16 10.70
CA SER A 106 5.34 7.21 11.17
C SER A 106 6.33 7.47 10.04
N SER A 107 6.08 6.91 8.85
CA SER A 107 6.91 7.09 7.67
C SER A 107 6.02 7.21 6.44
N ARG A 108 6.15 8.34 5.73
CA ARG A 108 5.27 8.66 4.60
C ARG A 108 5.81 8.11 3.27
N CYS A 109 6.88 7.33 3.24
CA CYS A 109 7.52 6.84 2.02
C CYS A 109 6.82 5.63 1.35
N TYR A 110 5.51 5.46 1.58
CA TYR A 110 4.74 4.32 1.09
C TYR A 110 3.53 4.75 0.23
N ILE A 111 3.21 3.90 -0.74
CA ILE A 111 1.88 3.85 -1.37
C ILE A 111 1.09 2.74 -0.68
N VAL A 112 -0.21 2.92 -0.45
CA VAL A 112 -1.05 1.85 0.10
C VAL A 112 -1.93 1.26 -0.99
N ALA A 113 -1.79 -0.04 -1.24
CA ALA A 113 -2.62 -0.81 -2.16
C ALA A 113 -3.80 -1.46 -1.43
N THR A 114 -5.00 -0.90 -1.60
CA THR A 114 -6.22 -1.42 -0.98
C THR A 114 -7.47 -1.10 -1.80
N CYS A 115 -8.42 -2.04 -1.82
CA CYS A 115 -9.76 -1.83 -2.35
C CYS A 115 -10.80 -1.50 -1.26
N ASP A 116 -10.43 -1.58 0.02
CA ASP A 116 -11.36 -1.38 1.13
C ASP A 116 -11.80 0.09 1.25
N ARG A 117 -13.11 0.32 1.34
CA ARG A 117 -13.67 1.68 1.32
C ARG A 117 -13.35 2.44 2.60
N GLU A 118 -13.38 1.77 3.75
CA GLU A 118 -13.13 2.39 5.04
C GLU A 118 -11.64 2.68 5.24
N LEU A 119 -10.76 1.75 4.91
CA LEU A 119 -9.31 1.95 4.96
C LEU A 119 -8.90 3.10 4.03
N LYS A 120 -9.44 3.18 2.80
CA LYS A 120 -9.23 4.34 1.92
C LYS A 120 -9.67 5.66 2.57
N ARG A 121 -10.84 5.69 3.22
CA ARG A 121 -11.32 6.88 3.93
C ARG A 121 -10.36 7.30 5.04
N ARG A 122 -9.75 6.35 5.75
CA ARG A 122 -8.77 6.62 6.81
C ARG A 122 -7.42 7.11 6.24
N ILE A 123 -6.90 6.45 5.20
CA ILE A 123 -5.64 6.85 4.54
C ILE A 123 -5.75 8.26 3.93
N ARG A 124 -6.91 8.64 3.40
CA ARG A 124 -7.14 9.99 2.86
C ARG A 124 -6.89 11.11 3.88
N LYS A 125 -7.05 10.82 5.18
CA LYS A 125 -6.76 11.78 6.26
C LYS A 125 -5.26 11.96 6.50
N VAL A 126 -4.41 11.05 5.99
CA VAL A 126 -2.96 11.17 6.04
C VAL A 126 -2.49 11.93 4.78
N PRO A 127 -1.88 13.11 4.93
CA PRO A 127 -1.37 13.87 3.79
C PRO A 127 -0.12 13.21 3.19
N GLY A 128 0.03 13.29 1.86
CA GLY A 128 1.23 12.82 1.15
C GLY A 128 1.31 11.31 0.93
N VAL A 129 0.26 10.55 1.25
CA VAL A 129 0.19 9.08 1.05
C VAL A 129 -0.76 8.76 -0.12
N PRO A 130 -0.24 8.23 -1.25
CA PRO A 130 -1.05 7.78 -2.37
C PRO A 130 -1.75 6.46 -2.08
N ILE A 131 -2.85 6.23 -2.80
CA ILE A 131 -3.65 5.02 -2.68
C ILE A 131 -3.73 4.34 -4.04
N MET A 132 -3.25 3.10 -4.13
CA MET A 132 -3.42 2.23 -5.28
C MET A 132 -4.64 1.32 -5.08
N TYR A 133 -5.45 1.15 -6.11
CA TYR A 133 -6.66 0.33 -6.07
C TYR A 133 -6.93 -0.32 -7.43
N ILE A 134 -7.83 -1.30 -7.46
CA ILE A 134 -8.24 -1.95 -8.71
C ILE A 134 -9.49 -1.28 -9.25
N ALA A 135 -9.44 -0.84 -10.51
CA ALA A 135 -10.59 -0.33 -11.26
C ALA A 135 -10.52 -0.83 -12.71
N GLN A 136 -11.66 -1.26 -13.25
CA GLN A 136 -11.76 -1.73 -14.65
C GLN A 136 -10.69 -2.77 -15.04
N ARG A 137 -10.42 -3.73 -14.13
CA ARG A 137 -9.37 -4.76 -14.30
C ARG A 137 -7.96 -4.19 -14.54
N LYS A 138 -7.65 -3.02 -14.00
CA LYS A 138 -6.32 -2.42 -13.98
C LYS A 138 -6.06 -1.80 -12.61
N TYR A 139 -4.79 -1.57 -12.28
CA TYR A 139 -4.47 -0.73 -11.14
C TYR A 139 -4.61 0.73 -11.51
N ALA A 140 -5.16 1.49 -10.58
CA ALA A 140 -5.29 2.94 -10.65
C ALA A 140 -4.72 3.51 -9.35
N ILE A 141 -4.29 4.77 -9.42
CA ILE A 141 -3.73 5.48 -8.29
C ILE A 141 -4.42 6.83 -8.10
N GLU A 142 -4.68 7.19 -6.85
CA GLU A 142 -5.13 8.52 -6.47
C GLU A 142 -4.11 9.19 -5.53
N ARG A 143 -4.08 10.53 -5.54
CA ARG A 143 -3.24 11.38 -4.67
C ARG A 143 -1.73 11.19 -4.86
N MET A 144 -1.31 10.82 -6.07
CA MET A 144 0.12 10.82 -6.43
C MET A 144 0.64 12.27 -6.49
N PRO A 145 1.77 12.62 -5.84
CA PRO A 145 2.36 13.95 -5.93
C PRO A 145 2.76 14.31 -7.37
N GLU A 146 2.46 15.53 -7.81
CA GLU A 146 2.54 15.96 -9.22
C GLU A 146 3.93 15.83 -9.86
N ALA A 147 5.01 16.02 -9.11
CA ALA A 147 6.36 15.94 -9.69
C ALA A 147 6.83 14.50 -10.07
N ASN A 148 6.05 13.47 -9.74
CA ASN A 148 6.27 12.08 -10.20
C ASN A 148 5.23 11.64 -11.26
N ALA A 149 4.20 12.46 -11.52
CA ALA A 149 3.18 12.22 -12.54
C ALA A 149 3.60 12.71 -13.94
N ALA A 150 4.86 13.14 -14.10
CA ALA A 150 5.40 13.58 -15.37
C ALA A 150 5.37 12.43 -16.39
N LYS A 151 4.38 12.53 -17.30
CA LYS A 151 4.08 11.69 -18.48
C LYS A 151 3.09 10.54 -18.25
N ILE A 152 1.88 10.89 -17.84
CA ILE A 152 0.69 10.21 -18.37
C ILE A 152 0.05 11.19 -19.36
N LYS A 153 0.44 11.08 -20.64
CA LYS A 153 -0.26 11.67 -21.77
C LYS A 153 -0.80 10.53 -22.62
#